data_AF-A0A183KT32-F1
#
_entry.id   AF-A0A183KT32-F1
#
_cell.length_a   1.000
_cell.length_b   1.000
_cell.length_c   1.000
_cell.angle_alpha   90.00
_cell.angle_beta   90.00
_cell.angle_gamma   90.00
#
_symmetry.space_group_name_H-M   'P 1'
#
loop_
_entity.id
_entity.type
_entity.pdbx_description
1 polymer ?
#
loop_
_entity_poly.entity_id
_entity_poly.type
_entity_poly.pdbx_seq_one_letter_code
_entity_poly.pdbx_strand_id
1 'polypeptide(L)' 'MDPKLSKEIYSQLINQLKKNYNEDKVKDGIFGAMMDVSLINDGPVTITLDSNPAISRSLTINSQDDLKTSNT' A
#
# COMPACT_ATOMS: atom_id res chain seq x y z
N MET A 1 -10.15 11.73 -1.61
CA MET A 1 -11.20 10.70 -1.43
C MET A 1 -12.16 11.20 -0.36
N ASP A 2 -13.46 10.97 -0.51
CA ASP A 2 -14.45 11.37 0.50
C ASP A 2 -14.22 10.60 1.83
N PRO A 3 -14.23 11.25 3.02
CA PRO A 3 -13.89 10.60 4.27
C PRO A 3 -14.77 9.40 4.64
N LYS A 4 -16.05 9.43 4.26
CA LYS A 4 -16.98 8.31 4.50
C LYS A 4 -16.60 7.13 3.63
N LEU A 5 -16.40 7.37 2.33
CA LEU A 5 -15.94 6.33 1.40
C LEU A 5 -14.57 5.76 1.81
N SER A 6 -13.64 6.61 2.27
CA SER A 6 -12.34 6.16 2.77
C SER A 6 -12.45 5.24 3.98
N LYS A 7 -13.36 5.54 4.92
CA LYS A 7 -13.61 4.69 6.09
C LYS A 7 -14.14 3.32 5.68
N GLU A 8 -15.09 3.28 4.75
CA GLU A 8 -15.66 2.03 4.24
C GLU A 8 -14.58 1.16 3.57
N ILE A 9 -13.73 1.76 2.74
CA ILE A 9 -12.63 1.04 2.07
C ILE A 9 -11.58 0.55 3.07
N TYR A 10 -11.24 1.36 4.07
CA TYR A 10 -10.33 0.93 5.14
C TYR A 10 -10.87 -0.31 5.86
N SER A 11 -12.14 -0.30 6.27
CA SER A 11 -12.77 -1.45 6.91
C SER A 11 -12.81 -2.69 6.00
N GLN A 12 -13.09 -2.52 4.71
CA GLN A 12 -13.05 -3.61 3.74
C GLN A 12 -11.66 -4.22 3.59
N LEU A 13 -10.61 -3.38 3.51
CA LEU A 13 -9.22 -3.83 3.43
C LEU A 13 -8.83 -4.68 4.64
N ILE A 14 -9.11 -4.19 5.86
CA ILE A 14 -8.80 -4.92 7.09
C ILE A 14 -9.53 -6.27 7.12
N ASN A 15 -10.81 -6.30 6.73
CA ASN A 15 -11.59 -7.54 6.68
C ASN A 15 -11.03 -8.55 5.66
N GLN A 16 -10.59 -8.07 4.48
CA GLN A 16 -9.94 -8.91 3.48
C GLN A 16 -8.61 -9.49 4.01
N LEU A 17 -7.80 -8.69 4.72
CA LEU A 17 -6.56 -9.16 5.33
C LEU A 17 -6.81 -10.21 6.41
N LYS A 18 -7.79 -9.97 7.30
CA LYS A 18 -8.20 -10.93 8.35
C LYS A 18 -8.64 -12.26 7.74
N LYS A 19 -9.43 -12.21 6.66
CA LYS A 19 -9.92 -13.39 5.93
C LYS A 19 -8.82 -14.17 5.21
N ASN A 20 -7.88 -13.48 4.56
CA ASN A 20 -6.87 -14.11 3.71
C ASN A 20 -5.61 -14.54 4.47
N TYR A 21 -5.48 -14.15 5.73
CA TYR A 21 -4.37 -14.52 6.60
C TYR A 21 -4.90 -15.15 7.90
N ASN A 22 -4.52 -14.59 9.05
CA ASN A 22 -5.01 -14.99 10.36
C ASN A 22 -5.59 -13.75 11.04
N GLU A 23 -6.87 -13.81 11.39
CA GLU A 23 -7.60 -12.73 12.03
C GLU A 23 -6.94 -12.24 13.33
N ASP A 24 -6.40 -13.14 14.14
CA ASP A 24 -5.77 -12.79 15.42
C ASP A 24 -4.45 -12.03 15.25
N LYS A 25 -3.84 -12.09 14.07
CA LYS A 25 -2.58 -11.41 13.75
C LYS A 25 -2.78 -10.07 13.06
N VAL A 26 -3.97 -9.80 12.54
CA VAL A 26 -4.29 -8.52 11.90
C VAL A 26 -4.91 -7.59 12.93
N LYS A 27 -4.16 -6.57 13.34
CA LYS A 27 -4.61 -5.54 14.27
C LYS A 27 -4.84 -4.23 13.53
N ASP A 28 -5.86 -3.50 13.94
CA ASP A 28 -6.26 -2.22 13.37
C ASP A 28 -6.34 -1.12 14.43
N GLY A 29 -6.32 0.13 13.96
CA GLY A 29 -6.49 1.33 14.78
C GLY A 29 -7.89 1.92 14.63
N ILE A 30 -8.07 3.18 15.05
CA ILE A 30 -9.34 3.90 14.91
C ILE A 30 -9.25 4.89 13.74
N PHE A 31 -10.03 4.65 12.68
CA PHE A 31 -10.04 5.52 11.50
C PHE A 31 -10.50 6.95 11.85
N GLY A 32 -9.66 7.95 11.53
CA GLY A 32 -9.94 9.36 11.76
C GLY A 32 -9.72 9.86 13.19
N ALA A 33 -9.16 9.03 14.07
CA ALA A 33 -8.77 9.44 15.42
C ALA A 33 -7.30 9.86 15.49
N MET A 34 -6.96 10.70 16.47
CA MET A 34 -5.56 10.91 16.86
C MET A 34 -5.05 9.61 17.50
N MET A 35 -3.93 9.10 17.00
CA MET A 35 -3.29 7.88 17.52
C MET A 35 -1.84 8.16 17.87
N ASP A 36 -1.42 7.65 19.03
CA ASP A 36 -0.02 7.53 19.40
C ASP A 36 0.43 6.09 19.13
N VAL A 37 1.34 5.91 18.17
CA VAL A 37 1.72 4.59 17.63
C VAL A 37 3.20 4.33 17.87
N SER A 38 3.51 3.35 18.71
CA SER A 38 4.86 2.85 18.91
C SER A 38 5.21 1.76 17.90
N LEU A 39 6.28 1.94 17.13
CA LEU A 39 6.79 0.95 16.18
C LEU A 39 8.27 0.69 16.45
N ILE A 40 8.62 -0.58 16.70
CA ILE A 40 10.01 -1.04 16.83
C ILE A 40 10.33 -1.88 15.59
N ASN A 41 11.20 -1.37 14.72
CA ASN A 41 11.67 -2.10 13.55
C ASN A 41 12.91 -2.93 13.93
N ASP A 42 12.89 -4.24 13.70
CA ASP A 42 14.07 -5.09 13.84
C ASP A 42 14.91 -5.01 12.56
N GLY A 43 15.94 -4.15 12.57
CA GLY A 43 16.69 -3.70 11.39
C GLY A 43 16.54 -2.19 11.16
N PRO A 44 16.60 -1.73 9.90
CA PRO A 44 15.44 -1.02 9.36
C PRO A 44 15.17 -1.39 7.90
N VAL A 45 14.03 -2.03 7.64
CA VAL A 45 13.54 -2.35 6.28
C VAL A 45 12.19 -1.68 6.08
N THR A 46 12.11 -0.78 5.10
CA THR A 46 10.87 -0.09 4.73
C THR A 46 10.55 -0.40 3.27
N ILE A 47 9.36 -0.93 3.02
CA ILE A 47 8.87 -1.26 1.67
C ILE A 47 7.67 -0.37 1.35
N THR A 48 7.74 0.35 0.24
CA THR A 48 6.62 1.16 -0.27
C THR A 48 5.84 0.33 -1.29
N LEU A 49 4.51 0.24 -1.12
CA LEU A 49 3.61 -0.50 -2.01
C LEU A 49 2.52 0.42 -2.54
N ASP A 50 2.26 0.36 -3.85
CA ASP A 50 1.19 1.12 -4.51
C ASP A 50 0.34 0.16 -5.35
N SER A 51 -0.99 0.25 -5.16
CA SER A 51 -1.96 -0.56 -5.92
C SER A 51 -2.11 -0.13 -7.39
N ASN A 52 -1.65 1.07 -7.76
CA ASN A 52 -1.69 1.56 -9.13
C ASN A 52 -0.76 0.71 -10.01
N PRO A 53 -1.30 -0.04 -10.98
CA PRO A 53 -0.49 -0.89 -11.84
C PRO A 53 0.57 -0.11 -12.65
N ALA A 54 0.34 1.18 -12.92
CA ALA A 54 1.31 2.03 -13.60
C ALA A 54 2.53 2.36 -12.74
N ILE A 55 2.38 2.38 -11.41
CA ILE A 55 3.47 2.62 -10.44
C ILE A 55 4.13 1.30 -10.05
N SER A 56 3.38 0.21 -9.94
CA SER A 56 3.94 -1.13 -9.71
C SER A 56 4.86 -1.59 -10.86
N ARG A 57 4.66 -1.08 -12.09
CA ARG A 57 5.49 -1.40 -13.25
C ARG A 57 6.80 -0.62 -13.32
N SER A 58 6.91 0.56 -12.73
CA SER A 58 8.15 1.36 -12.77
C SER A 58 9.21 0.91 -11.76
N LEU A 59 8.85 0.03 -10.82
CA LEU A 59 9.81 -0.63 -9.91
C LEU A 59 10.37 -1.95 -10.48
N THR A 60 9.96 -2.37 -11.68
CA THR A 60 10.51 -3.52 -12.41
C THR A 60 10.86 -3.06 -13.83
N ILE A 61 12.15 -3.09 -14.20
CA ILE A 61 12.77 -2.66 -15.48
C ILE A 61 13.37 -1.23 -15.43
N ASN A 62 14.56 -1.12 -14.83
CA ASN A 62 15.67 -0.42 -15.48
C ASN A 62 16.61 -1.50 -16.03
N SER A 63 16.24 -2.09 -17.16
CA SER A 63 17.13 -2.92 -17.98
C SER A 63 16.61 -2.89 -19.41
N GLN A 64 17.36 -2.19 -20.26
CA GLN A 64 17.33 -2.17 -21.73
C GLN A 64 16.18 -1.43 -22.45
N ASP A 65 16.61 -0.38 -23.18
CA ASP A 65 16.09 0.14 -24.45
C ASP A 65 14.91 1.14 -24.46
N ASP A 66 15.17 2.37 -24.01
CA ASP A 66 14.40 3.55 -24.42
C ASP A 66 14.90 4.11 -25.78
N LEU A 67 14.07 3.85 -26.79
CA LEU A 67 13.70 4.69 -27.94
C LEU A 67 14.76 5.65 -28.54
N LYS A 68 15.05 5.46 -29.85
CA LYS A 68 14.85 6.51 -30.86
C LYS A 68 14.53 5.92 -32.25
N THR A 69 13.26 5.90 -32.62
CA THR A 69 12.84 6.26 -33.99
C THR A 69 11.73 7.30 -33.95
N SER A 70 11.98 8.30 -34.79
CA SER A 70 11.29 9.53 -35.14
C SER A 70 9.76 9.58 -35.05
N ASN A 71 9.25 10.75 -34.65
CA ASN A 71 8.66 11.70 -35.60
C ASN A 71 8.17 12.98 -34.89
N THR A 72 8.96 14.04 -34.97
CA THR A 72 8.65 15.36 -35.59
C THR A 72 9.81 16.29 -35.27
#